data_AF-A0A846D6I4-F1
#
_entry.id   AF-A0A846D6I4-F1
#
_cell.length_a   1.000
_cell.length_b   1.000
_cell.length_c   1.000
_cell.angle_alpha   90.00
_cell.angle_beta   90.00
_cell.angle_gamma   90.00
#
_symmetry.space_group_name_H-M   'P 1'
#
loop_
_entity.id
_entity.type
_entity.pdbx_description
1 polymer ?
#
loop_
_entity_poly.entity_id
_entity_poly.type
_entity_poly.pdbx_seq_one_letter_code
_entity_poly.pdbx_strand_id
1 'polypeptide(L)'
;MWLRRKAETGDFRAKVREHRGKNNKITDWEKFRAFAETHGDQTQVEMAELWDGELGDRTRSRALKKIGFTGKKRLTATVEEWLAIIGWEKLSRQSF
;
A
#
# COMPACT_ATOMS: atom_id res chain seq x y z
N MET A 1 9.62 -7.53 43.74
CA MET A 1 8.82 -7.73 44.97
C MET A 1 7.67 -6.72 45.00
N TRP A 2 6.42 -7.18 45.01
CA TRP A 2 5.21 -6.36 44.95
C TRP A 2 4.85 -5.67 46.28
N LEU A 3 5.31 -6.23 47.41
CA LEU A 3 5.12 -5.71 48.77
C LEU A 3 5.66 -4.28 48.96
N ARG A 4 6.81 -3.95 48.36
CA ARG A 4 7.43 -2.61 48.46
C ARG A 4 6.61 -1.54 47.72
N ARG A 5 6.00 -1.88 46.58
CA ARG A 5 5.13 -0.95 45.83
C ARG A 5 3.81 -0.64 46.55
N LYS A 6 3.26 -1.61 47.28
CA LYS A 6 2.07 -1.40 48.12
C LYS A 6 2.33 -0.37 49.22
N ALA A 7 3.51 -0.43 49.85
CA ALA A 7 3.90 0.52 50.89
C ALA A 7 4.10 1.95 50.35
N GLU A 8 4.62 2.08 49.13
CA GLU A 8 4.94 3.38 48.52
C GLU A 8 3.74 4.06 47.81
N THR A 9 2.80 3.31 47.23
CA THR A 9 1.73 3.87 46.37
C THR A 9 0.30 3.51 46.84
N GLY A 10 0.14 2.57 47.77
CA GLY A 10 -1.18 2.16 48.30
C GLY A 10 -2.10 1.42 47.32
N ASP A 11 -1.69 1.28 46.06
CA ASP A 11 -2.49 0.73 44.96
C ASP A 11 -1.73 -0.39 44.23
N PHE A 12 -2.47 -1.34 43.64
CA PHE A 12 -1.94 -2.55 42.97
C PHE A 12 -2.01 -2.49 41.45
N ARG A 13 -2.33 -1.33 40.88
CA ARG A 13 -2.53 -1.19 39.44
C ARG A 13 -1.30 -1.66 38.67
N ALA A 14 -1.54 -2.45 37.63
CA ALA A 14 -0.50 -2.84 36.70
C ALA A 14 0.13 -1.59 36.10
N LYS A 15 1.48 -1.56 36.03
CA LYS A 15 2.19 -0.47 35.39
C LYS A 15 1.73 -0.40 33.93
N VAL A 16 1.19 0.75 33.52
CA VAL A 16 0.91 1.01 32.11
C VAL A 16 2.24 0.91 31.37
N ARG A 17 2.41 -0.16 30.61
CA ARG A 17 3.54 -0.30 29.68
C ARG A 17 3.18 0.54 28.47
N GLU A 18 3.83 1.68 28.32
CA GLU A 18 3.81 2.39 27.06
C GLU A 18 4.43 1.47 26.00
N HIS A 19 3.58 0.96 25.10
CA HIS A 19 4.06 0.26 23.93
C HIS A 19 4.76 1.29 23.05
N ARG A 20 6.09 1.26 23.03
CA ARG A 20 6.87 2.03 22.06
C ARG A 20 6.41 1.58 20.67
N GLY A 21 5.72 2.48 19.96
CA GLY A 21 5.14 2.19 18.65
C GLY A 21 6.20 1.65 17.69
N LYS A 22 5.78 0.80 16.74
CA LYS A 22 6.68 0.30 15.70
C LYS A 22 7.09 1.47 14.81
N ASN A 23 8.39 1.60 14.54
CA ASN A 23 8.90 2.53 13.53
C ASN A 23 8.38 2.06 12.16
N ASN A 24 7.47 2.83 11.55
CA ASN A 24 6.96 2.50 10.23
C ASN A 24 8.03 2.86 9.19
N LYS A 25 8.36 1.93 8.29
CA LYS A 25 9.30 2.17 7.18
C LYS A 25 8.75 3.15 6.13
N ILE A 26 7.44 3.37 6.11
CA ILE A 26 6.77 4.35 5.26
C ILE A 26 6.29 5.49 6.16
N THR A 27 7.04 6.58 6.13
CA THR A 27 6.73 7.81 6.87
C THR A 27 5.76 8.69 6.09
N ASP A 28 5.92 8.74 4.77
CA ASP A 28 5.16 9.60 3.86
C ASP A 28 4.26 8.75 2.94
N TRP A 29 2.96 8.74 3.25
CA TRP A 29 1.97 7.96 2.51
C TRP A 29 1.52 8.62 1.22
N GLU A 30 1.64 9.95 1.11
CA GLU A 30 1.22 10.70 -0.07
C GLU A 30 2.24 10.50 -1.19
N LYS A 31 3.54 10.57 -0.87
CA LYS A 31 4.60 10.18 -1.80
C LYS A 31 4.48 8.73 -2.25
N PHE A 32 4.15 7.82 -1.34
CA PHE A 32 3.97 6.41 -1.68
C PHE A 32 2.78 6.19 -2.63
N ARG A 33 1.72 7.00 -2.51
CA ARG A 33 0.58 6.95 -3.42
C ARG A 33 0.95 7.43 -4.82
N ALA A 34 1.61 8.59 -4.93
CA ALA A 34 2.07 9.12 -6.22
C ALA A 34 3.04 8.15 -6.92
N PHE A 35 3.92 7.52 -6.14
CA PHE A 35 4.81 6.47 -6.62
C PHE A 35 4.05 5.26 -7.16
N ALA A 36 3.07 4.74 -6.40
CA ALA A 36 2.26 3.59 -6.82
C ALA A 36 1.41 3.89 -8.07
N GLU A 37 0.91 5.12 -8.22
CA GLU A 37 0.17 5.54 -9.43
C GLU A 37 1.08 5.66 -10.64
N THR A 38 2.32 6.16 -10.46
CA THR A 38 3.31 6.31 -11.55
C THR A 38 3.83 4.97 -12.05
N HIS A 39 4.02 4.00 -11.15
CA HIS A 39 4.60 2.69 -11.46
C HIS A 39 3.57 1.56 -11.50
N GLY A 40 2.28 1.86 -11.69
CA GLY A 40 1.20 0.88 -11.53
C GLY A 40 1.22 -0.32 -12.49
N ASP A 41 2.07 -0.25 -13.51
CA ASP A 41 2.41 -1.27 -14.50
C ASP A 41 3.53 -2.24 -14.05
N GLN A 42 4.30 -1.85 -13.03
CA GLN A 42 5.43 -2.63 -12.51
C GLN A 42 5.00 -3.68 -11.47
N THR A 43 5.82 -4.71 -11.32
CA THR A 43 5.58 -5.74 -10.30
C THR A 43 5.92 -5.21 -8.91
N GLN A 44 5.31 -5.82 -7.88
CA GLN A 44 5.58 -5.44 -6.49
C GLN A 44 7.07 -5.54 -6.14
N VAL A 45 7.80 -6.48 -6.77
CA VAL A 45 9.24 -6.74 -6.56
C VAL A 45 10.06 -5.54 -7.03
N GLU A 46 9.86 -5.13 -8.28
CA GLU A 46 10.54 -3.98 -8.92
C GLU A 46 10.24 -2.67 -8.18
N MET A 47 8.99 -2.50 -7.71
CA MET A 47 8.60 -1.33 -6.92
C MET A 47 9.36 -1.17 -5.59
N ALA A 48 9.90 -2.23 -4.96
CA ALA A 48 10.80 -1.98 -3.80
C ALA A 48 12.14 -1.45 -4.23
N GLU A 49 12.68 -1.98 -5.31
CA GLU A 49 14.03 -1.65 -5.74
C GLU A 49 14.11 -0.17 -6.12
N LEU A 50 13.01 0.38 -6.67
CA LEU A 50 12.89 1.80 -6.98
C LEU A 50 12.60 2.71 -5.78
N TRP A 51 12.09 2.18 -4.67
CA TRP A 51 11.75 3.01 -3.52
C TRP A 51 12.99 3.29 -2.66
N ASP A 52 13.22 4.56 -2.32
CA ASP A 52 14.38 5.07 -1.55
C ASP A 52 14.49 4.54 -0.10
N GLY A 53 13.68 3.55 0.26
CA GLY A 53 13.72 2.87 1.55
C GLY A 53 13.61 1.36 1.39
N GLU A 54 14.32 0.61 2.24
CA GLU A 54 14.30 -0.84 2.18
C GLU A 54 12.92 -1.41 2.58
N LEU A 55 12.03 -1.58 1.60
CA LEU A 55 10.71 -2.15 1.79
C LEU A 55 10.75 -3.67 1.56
N GLY A 56 10.78 -4.43 2.66
CA GLY A 56 10.55 -5.87 2.58
C GLY A 56 9.19 -6.19 1.92
N ASP A 57 9.11 -7.33 1.24
CA ASP A 57 7.92 -7.78 0.47
C ASP A 57 6.59 -7.61 1.24
N ARG A 58 6.52 -8.15 2.46
CA ARG A 58 5.36 -8.03 3.36
C ARG A 58 4.94 -6.59 3.67
N THR A 59 5.89 -5.66 3.69
CA THR A 59 5.62 -4.24 3.99
C THR A 59 4.96 -3.59 2.80
N ARG A 60 5.45 -3.88 1.57
CA ARG A 60 4.87 -3.37 0.32
C ARG A 60 3.45 -3.86 0.11
N SER A 61 3.20 -5.17 0.23
CA SER A 61 1.85 -5.70 0.01
C SER A 61 0.84 -5.09 1.00
N ARG A 62 1.26 -4.85 2.25
CA ARG A 62 0.42 -4.16 3.25
C ARG A 62 0.25 -2.68 2.93
N ALA A 63 1.29 -2.01 2.47
CA ALA A 63 1.24 -0.61 2.08
C ALA A 63 0.30 -0.38 0.90
N LEU A 64 0.43 -1.19 -0.16
CA LEU A 64 -0.46 -1.19 -1.32
C LEU A 64 -1.92 -1.48 -0.90
N LYS A 65 -2.14 -2.48 -0.05
CA LYS A 65 -3.48 -2.76 0.51
C LYS A 65 -4.02 -1.59 1.32
N LYS A 66 -3.17 -0.88 2.07
CA LYS A 66 -3.57 0.27 2.89
C LYS A 66 -3.99 1.47 2.05
N ILE A 67 -3.32 1.72 0.93
CA ILE A 67 -3.71 2.78 -0.03
C ILE A 67 -4.83 2.34 -0.98
N GLY A 68 -5.32 1.09 -0.87
CA GLY A 68 -6.36 0.55 -1.74
C GLY A 68 -5.90 0.24 -3.16
N PHE A 69 -4.59 0.21 -3.40
CA PHE A 69 -4.04 -0.09 -4.72
C PHE A 69 -4.17 -1.59 -4.99
N THR A 70 -5.13 -1.95 -5.85
CA THR A 70 -5.39 -3.35 -6.24
C THR A 70 -5.16 -3.48 -7.74
N GLY A 71 -4.23 -4.36 -8.13
CA GLY A 71 -3.82 -4.60 -9.52
C GLY A 71 -4.84 -5.41 -10.33
N LYS A 72 -6.14 -5.12 -10.20
CA LYS A 72 -7.15 -5.72 -11.07
C LYS A 72 -7.21 -4.92 -12.37
N LYS A 73 -6.69 -5.52 -13.46
CA LYS A 73 -6.84 -4.95 -14.81
C LYS A 73 -8.32 -4.66 -15.09
N ARG A 74 -8.65 -3.43 -15.48
CA ARG A 74 -9.98 -3.10 -15.99
C ARG A 74 -10.08 -3.68 -17.40
N LEU A 75 -11.14 -4.43 -17.69
CA LEU A 75 -11.39 -5.02 -19.01
C LEU A 75 -11.33 -3.99 -20.14
N THR A 76 -11.72 -2.74 -19.86
CA THR A 76 -11.75 -1.63 -20.82
C THR A 76 -10.36 -1.22 -21.33
N ALA A 77 -9.30 -1.31 -20.52
CA ALA A 77 -7.96 -0.94 -20.93
C ALA A 77 -7.44 -1.82 -22.09
N THR A 78 -7.75 -3.12 -22.02
CA THR A 78 -7.48 -4.07 -23.10
C THR A 78 -8.29 -3.78 -24.36
N VAL A 79 -9.58 -3.43 -24.22
CA VAL A 79 -10.45 -3.17 -25.38
C VAL A 79 -9.95 -1.94 -26.14
N GLU A 80 -9.50 -0.88 -25.46
CA GLU A 80 -8.91 0.31 -26.09
C GLU A 80 -7.59 0.01 -26.81
N GLU A 81 -6.71 -0.80 -26.24
CA GLU A 81 -5.47 -1.25 -26.92
C GLU A 81 -5.77 -2.07 -28.18
N TRP A 82 -6.70 -3.04 -28.10
CA TRP A 82 -7.12 -3.83 -29.26
C TRP A 82 -7.81 -2.95 -30.31
N LEU A 83 -8.66 -2.00 -29.90
CA LEU A 83 -9.33 -1.06 -30.80
C LEU A 83 -8.35 -0.08 -31.45
N ALA A 84 -7.29 0.32 -30.75
CA ALA A 84 -6.21 1.16 -31.30
C ALA A 84 -5.34 0.40 -32.31
N ILE A 85 -5.09 -0.90 -32.07
CA ILE A 85 -4.35 -1.78 -32.99
C ILE A 85 -5.16 -2.12 -34.25
N ILE A 86 -6.49 -2.30 -34.12
CA ILE A 86 -7.35 -2.77 -35.22
C ILE A 86 -7.86 -1.61 -36.10
N GLY A 87 -7.67 -0.34 -35.69
CA GLY A 87 -8.06 0.83 -36.47
C GLY A 87 -9.58 1.08 -36.43
N TRP A 88 -9.98 2.15 -35.77
CA TRP A 88 -11.37 2.45 -35.40
C TRP A 88 -12.30 2.88 -36.55
N GLU A 89 -11.94 2.61 -37.81
CA GLU A 89 -12.65 3.15 -38.97
C GLU A 89 -13.75 2.21 -39.51
N LYS A 90 -13.81 0.96 -39.05
CA LYS A 90 -14.80 -0.03 -39.55
C LYS A 90 -16.02 -0.27 -38.66
N LEU A 91 -15.97 0.01 -37.36
CA LEU A 91 -17.05 -0.35 -36.43
C LEU A 91 -18.06 0.78 -36.16
N SER A 92 -17.72 2.04 -36.43
CA SER A 92 -18.65 3.18 -36.28
C SER A 92 -19.71 3.27 -37.38
N ARG A 93 -19.61 2.45 -38.44
CA ARG A 93 -20.55 2.44 -39.57
C ARG A 93 -21.64 1.37 -39.46
N GLN A 94 -21.71 0.67 -38.33
CA GLN A 94 -22.65 -0.42 -38.08
C GLN A 94 -23.26 -0.35 -36.67
N SER A 95 -23.78 0.82 -36.31
CA SER A 95 -24.81 0.92 -35.28
C SER A 95 -25.76 2.02 -35.74
N PHE A 96 -26.85 1.55 -36.34
CA PHE A 96 -28.09 2.28 -36.56
C PHE A 96 -28.86 2.34 -35.24
#